data_AF-A0AA92C515-F1
#
_entry.id   AF-A0AA92C515-F1
#
_cell.length_a   1.000
_cell.length_b   1.000
_cell.length_c   1.000
_cell.angle_alpha   90.00
_cell.angle_beta   90.00
_cell.angle_gamma   90.00
#
_symmetry.space_group_name_H-M   'P 1'
#
loop_
_entity.id
_entity.type
_entity.pdbx_description
1 polymer ?
#
loop_
_entity_poly.entity_id
_entity_poly.type
_entity_poly.pdbx_seq_one_letter_code
_entity_poly.pdbx_strand_id
1 'polypeptide(L)'
;MTFLGLEAEMLARIQFAFTVSFHFLFPAFSIGTASYLAVLNALWLWKRDEAYLKLFEYWKTIFAVTFAMGVVSGIVMSYQFGTNWSAFSDKAGPVIGPLMGYEVLTAFFLEAGFLGIALFGRKRVGDTAHMVAVAMVAVGTLISATWITSANSWMHTPAGFSVDANGIFVPEDWWRIIFNPSFPYRMTHTVLAAFLTTAFTVGAVGAWHLLKDRTNRQARIMFSMAMWMAAIVTPVQIFVGDLHGLNTLENQPAKIAAMEGHYETHKEGAPLVLFGIPDDEAETTRYAIEIPKLGSLILTHSLDGEIKGLKEWPRDQRPPALMPFMTFRIMVGLGFLMLGVGLWSLWARWKGTLYDTPSLHRVAVAMGGSGFVAVLAGWYTTEVGRQPWTVYGHLRTAESLSPVSAPAVGTSLLIFIAVYFVVFGVGVYYLLKLMRRPPTPLDTDQELDAGPIRTAGILPGATQDHSLGGRHGH
;
A
#
# COMPACT_ATOMS: atom_id res chain seq x y z
N MET A 1 -0.83 6.03 35.28
CA MET A 1 -0.22 4.68 35.36
C MET A 1 0.29 4.32 33.97
N THR A 2 1.53 3.84 33.87
CA THR A 2 2.09 3.31 32.61
C THR A 2 1.74 1.83 32.45
N PHE A 3 1.90 1.28 31.25
CA PHE A 3 1.81 -0.16 30.99
C PHE A 3 3.11 -0.61 30.31
N LEU A 4 3.83 -1.55 30.94
CA LEU A 4 5.18 -1.96 30.52
C LEU A 4 6.16 -0.77 30.36
N GLY A 5 6.00 0.27 31.19
CA GLY A 5 6.84 1.48 31.14
C GLY A 5 6.44 2.51 30.08
N LEU A 6 5.39 2.25 29.29
CA LEU A 6 4.90 3.16 28.25
C LEU A 6 3.64 3.92 28.68
N GLU A 7 3.53 5.15 28.21
CA GLU A 7 2.34 5.99 28.37
C GLU A 7 1.24 5.61 27.36
N ALA A 8 0.00 6.03 27.66
CA ALA A 8 -1.16 5.75 26.82
C ALA A 8 -1.00 6.27 25.39
N GLU A 9 -0.40 7.46 25.21
CA GLU A 9 -0.15 8.04 23.88
C GLU A 9 0.75 7.13 23.04
N MET A 10 1.90 6.72 23.59
CA MET A 10 2.83 5.85 22.86
C MET A 10 2.20 4.50 22.53
N LEU A 11 1.45 3.91 23.48
CA LEU A 11 0.74 2.65 23.23
C LEU A 11 -0.32 2.80 22.13
N ALA A 12 -1.08 3.89 22.11
CA ALA A 12 -2.06 4.16 21.07
C ALA A 12 -1.41 4.35 19.71
N ARG A 13 -0.26 5.03 19.65
CA ARG A 13 0.55 5.19 18.42
C ARG A 13 1.08 3.85 17.92
N ILE A 14 1.63 3.02 18.81
CA ILE A 14 2.11 1.67 18.46
C ILE A 14 0.95 0.81 17.95
N GLN A 15 -0.20 0.86 18.63
CA GLN A 15 -1.37 0.09 18.22
C GLN A 15 -1.90 0.52 16.86
N PHE A 16 -2.02 1.82 16.60
CA PHE A 16 -2.44 2.34 15.30
C PHE A 16 -1.42 2.02 14.21
N ALA A 17 -0.12 2.16 14.50
CA ALA A 17 0.94 1.80 13.57
C ALA A 17 0.93 0.30 13.24
N PHE A 18 0.69 -0.56 14.22
CA PHE A 18 0.58 -2.01 14.02
C PHE A 18 -0.59 -2.37 13.11
N THR A 19 -1.79 -1.90 13.44
CA THR A 19 -3.00 -2.24 12.66
C THR A 19 -2.98 -1.67 11.25
N VAL A 20 -2.54 -0.42 11.06
CA VAL A 20 -2.48 0.20 9.73
C VAL A 20 -1.41 -0.46 8.86
N SER A 21 -0.30 -0.93 9.45
CA SER A 21 0.74 -1.64 8.70
C SER A 21 0.21 -2.96 8.15
N PHE A 22 -0.50 -3.74 8.96
CA PHE A 22 -1.17 -4.95 8.47
C PHE A 22 -2.23 -4.63 7.44
N HIS A 23 -3.04 -3.59 7.68
CA HIS A 23 -4.08 -3.19 6.75
C HIS A 23 -3.47 -2.87 5.38
N PHE A 24 -2.51 -1.94 5.30
CA PHE A 24 -2.03 -1.40 4.03
C PHE A 24 -1.40 -2.43 3.08
N LEU A 25 -0.90 -3.57 3.60
CA LEU A 25 -0.41 -4.67 2.77
C LEU A 25 -1.48 -5.17 1.78
N PHE A 26 -2.73 -5.25 2.21
CA PHE A 26 -3.79 -5.86 1.40
C PHE A 26 -4.37 -4.90 0.35
N PRO A 27 -4.75 -3.65 0.66
CA PRO A 27 -5.12 -2.65 -0.33
C PRO A 27 -4.03 -2.39 -1.36
N ALA A 28 -2.76 -2.27 -0.93
CA ALA A 28 -1.64 -2.07 -1.87
C ALA A 28 -1.57 -3.19 -2.91
N PHE A 29 -1.84 -4.43 -2.50
CA PHE A 29 -1.85 -5.56 -3.42
C PHE A 29 -3.17 -5.69 -4.20
N SER A 30 -4.32 -5.39 -3.60
CA SER A 30 -5.63 -5.48 -4.25
C SER A 30 -5.81 -4.43 -5.36
N ILE A 31 -5.34 -3.19 -5.15
CA ILE A 31 -5.37 -2.11 -6.16
C ILE A 31 -4.68 -2.55 -7.46
N GLY A 32 -3.45 -3.06 -7.33
CA GLY A 32 -2.70 -3.52 -8.50
C GLY A 32 -3.23 -4.84 -9.09
N THR A 33 -3.68 -5.79 -8.26
CA THR A 33 -4.22 -7.06 -8.77
C THR A 33 -5.58 -6.91 -9.43
N ALA A 34 -6.46 -6.02 -8.95
CA ALA A 34 -7.72 -5.69 -9.63
C ALA A 34 -7.46 -5.14 -11.03
N SER A 35 -6.52 -4.19 -11.14
CA SER A 35 -6.09 -3.63 -12.42
C SER A 35 -5.48 -4.69 -13.34
N TYR A 36 -4.66 -5.59 -12.78
CA TYR A 36 -4.07 -6.70 -13.52
C TYR A 36 -5.13 -7.68 -14.05
N LEU A 37 -6.15 -8.01 -13.25
CA LEU A 37 -7.28 -8.83 -13.68
C LEU A 37 -8.09 -8.17 -14.79
N ALA A 38 -8.30 -6.86 -14.72
CA ALA A 38 -8.96 -6.11 -15.80
C ALA A 38 -8.18 -6.20 -17.12
N VAL A 39 -6.85 -6.05 -17.07
CA VAL A 39 -5.98 -6.21 -18.25
C VAL A 39 -6.01 -7.64 -18.80
N LEU A 40 -5.91 -8.66 -17.94
CA LEU A 40 -5.98 -10.06 -18.37
C LEU A 40 -7.32 -10.38 -19.03
N ASN A 41 -8.43 -9.91 -18.47
CA ASN A 41 -9.75 -10.13 -19.04
C ASN A 41 -9.92 -9.40 -20.38
N ALA A 42 -9.43 -8.15 -20.48
CA ALA A 42 -9.44 -7.40 -21.73
C ALA A 42 -8.61 -8.11 -22.83
N LEU A 43 -7.42 -8.59 -22.49
CA LEU A 43 -6.55 -9.33 -23.42
C LEU A 43 -7.16 -10.66 -23.85
N TRP A 44 -7.86 -11.36 -22.94
CA TRP A 44 -8.66 -12.53 -23.31
C TRP A 44 -9.76 -12.17 -24.30
N LEU A 45 -10.56 -11.14 -24.04
CA LEU A 45 -11.67 -10.76 -24.93
C LEU A 45 -11.18 -10.28 -26.30
N TRP A 46 -10.03 -9.61 -26.35
CA TRP A 46 -9.45 -9.12 -27.58
C TRP A 46 -8.76 -10.22 -28.40
N LYS A 47 -7.87 -11.00 -27.77
CA LYS A 47 -7.04 -12.00 -28.48
C LYS A 47 -7.69 -13.38 -28.55
N ARG A 48 -8.69 -13.66 -27.71
CA ARG A 48 -9.30 -14.98 -27.51
C ARG A 48 -8.28 -16.08 -27.23
N ASP A 49 -7.21 -15.72 -26.54
CA ASP A 49 -6.13 -16.61 -26.14
C ASP A 49 -6.33 -17.10 -24.70
N GLU A 50 -6.62 -18.40 -24.56
CA GLU A 50 -6.97 -19.01 -23.28
C GLU A 50 -5.91 -18.86 -22.19
N ALA A 51 -4.64 -18.59 -22.54
CA ALA A 51 -3.63 -18.38 -21.51
C ALA A 51 -3.91 -17.16 -20.63
N TYR A 52 -4.51 -16.10 -21.18
CA TYR A 52 -4.92 -14.93 -20.38
C TYR A 52 -6.11 -15.24 -19.50
N LEU A 53 -7.06 -16.04 -19.98
CA LEU A 53 -8.20 -16.51 -19.18
C LEU A 53 -7.72 -17.39 -18.02
N LYS A 54 -6.80 -18.33 -18.27
CA LYS A 54 -6.21 -19.19 -17.23
C LYS A 54 -5.48 -18.37 -16.17
N LEU A 55 -4.73 -17.35 -16.58
CA LEU A 55 -4.11 -16.41 -15.65
C LEU A 55 -5.14 -15.59 -14.88
N PHE A 56 -6.22 -15.15 -15.54
CA PHE A 56 -7.30 -14.43 -14.89
C PHE A 56 -7.90 -15.27 -13.76
N GLU A 57 -8.30 -16.51 -14.04
CA GLU A 57 -8.90 -17.40 -13.03
C GLU A 57 -7.93 -17.72 -11.89
N TYR A 58 -6.65 -17.96 -12.20
CA TYR A 58 -5.60 -18.17 -11.20
C TYR A 58 -5.44 -16.97 -10.25
N TRP A 59 -5.33 -15.76 -10.79
CA TRP A 59 -5.12 -14.55 -9.97
C TRP A 59 -6.42 -14.06 -9.31
N LYS A 60 -7.59 -14.41 -9.85
CA LYS A 60 -8.91 -14.04 -9.30
C LYS A 60 -9.10 -14.60 -7.89
N THR A 61 -8.70 -15.86 -7.66
CA THR A 61 -8.78 -16.48 -6.33
C THR A 61 -7.83 -15.79 -5.32
N ILE A 62 -6.60 -15.47 -5.74
CA ILE A 62 -5.62 -14.75 -4.91
C ILE A 62 -6.13 -13.35 -4.57
N PHE A 63 -6.70 -12.66 -5.56
CA PHE A 63 -7.32 -11.35 -5.38
C PHE A 63 -8.49 -11.41 -4.39
N ALA A 64 -9.40 -12.38 -4.51
CA ALA A 64 -10.55 -12.51 -3.61
C ALA A 64 -10.13 -12.66 -2.14
N VAL A 65 -9.12 -13.49 -1.85
CA VAL A 65 -8.59 -13.66 -0.49
C VAL A 65 -7.92 -12.37 0.01
N THR A 66 -7.09 -11.74 -0.83
CA THR A 66 -6.43 -10.47 -0.50
C THR A 66 -7.44 -9.38 -0.18
N PHE A 67 -8.46 -9.25 -1.03
CA PHE A 67 -9.54 -8.30 -0.87
C PHE A 67 -10.29 -8.51 0.45
N ALA A 68 -10.68 -9.76 0.75
CA ALA A 68 -11.36 -10.08 2.01
C ALA A 68 -10.52 -9.71 3.24
N MET A 69 -9.21 -9.97 3.22
CA MET A 69 -8.30 -9.56 4.30
C MET A 69 -8.21 -8.04 4.44
N GLY A 70 -8.22 -7.32 3.31
CA GLY A 70 -8.30 -5.86 3.29
C GLY A 70 -9.56 -5.32 3.94
N VAL A 71 -10.73 -5.88 3.62
CA VAL A 71 -12.02 -5.50 4.22
C VAL A 71 -12.01 -5.72 5.74
N VAL A 72 -11.59 -6.91 6.20
CA VAL A 72 -11.56 -7.23 7.64
C VAL A 72 -10.64 -6.29 8.42
N SER A 73 -9.45 -6.01 7.89
CA SER A 73 -8.52 -5.06 8.53
C SER A 73 -9.02 -3.61 8.47
N GLY A 74 -9.69 -3.20 7.39
CA GLY A 74 -10.22 -1.85 7.21
C GLY A 74 -11.34 -1.51 8.19
N ILE A 75 -12.21 -2.48 8.52
CA ILE A 75 -13.25 -2.31 9.54
C ILE A 75 -12.61 -2.01 10.91
N VAL A 76 -11.54 -2.72 11.28
CA VAL A 76 -10.86 -2.45 12.55
C VAL A 76 -10.26 -1.04 12.56
N MET A 77 -9.66 -0.62 11.45
CA MET A 77 -9.05 0.72 11.31
C MET A 77 -10.07 1.84 11.51
N SER A 78 -11.27 1.73 10.94
CA SER A 78 -12.29 2.79 11.07
C SER A 78 -12.73 3.00 12.52
N TYR A 79 -12.88 1.93 13.31
CA TYR A 79 -13.19 2.02 14.74
C TYR A 79 -12.02 2.55 15.60
N GLN A 80 -10.77 2.42 15.14
CA GLN A 80 -9.62 2.90 15.89
C GLN A 80 -9.52 4.42 15.98
N PHE A 81 -10.04 5.14 15.00
CA PHE A 81 -10.15 6.60 15.09
C PHE A 81 -11.03 7.02 16.28
N GLY A 82 -12.19 6.37 16.49
CA GLY A 82 -13.06 6.71 17.61
C GLY A 82 -12.60 6.19 18.96
N THR A 83 -11.97 5.01 19.01
CA THR A 83 -11.62 4.36 20.29
C THR A 83 -10.36 4.94 20.93
N ASN A 84 -9.29 5.16 20.16
CA ASN A 84 -8.00 5.65 20.67
C ASN A 84 -7.75 7.14 20.38
N TRP A 85 -8.51 7.74 19.45
CA TRP A 85 -8.27 9.10 18.96
C TRP A 85 -9.55 9.98 19.00
N SER A 86 -10.34 9.88 20.06
CA SER A 86 -11.66 10.54 20.14
C SER A 86 -11.57 12.06 20.00
N ALA A 87 -10.58 12.71 20.63
CA ALA A 87 -10.41 14.15 20.53
C ALA A 87 -10.05 14.60 19.11
N PHE A 88 -9.31 13.77 18.35
CA PHE A 88 -9.11 14.00 16.91
C PHE A 88 -10.42 13.85 16.13
N SER A 89 -11.20 12.80 16.40
CA SER A 89 -12.50 12.60 15.77
C SER A 89 -13.48 13.75 16.04
N ASP A 90 -13.48 14.30 17.26
CA ASP A 90 -14.34 15.43 17.63
C ASP A 90 -13.92 16.72 16.92
N LYS A 91 -12.61 17.02 16.91
CA LYS A 91 -12.09 18.27 16.34
C LYS A 91 -12.04 18.26 14.82
N ALA A 92 -11.48 17.22 14.22
CA ALA A 92 -11.26 17.12 12.78
C ALA A 92 -12.38 16.39 12.03
N GLY A 93 -13.33 15.80 12.76
CA GLY A 93 -14.47 15.06 12.21
C GLY A 93 -15.26 15.78 11.13
N PRO A 94 -15.57 17.09 11.25
CA PRO A 94 -16.32 17.79 10.20
C PRO A 94 -15.61 17.85 8.84
N VAL A 95 -14.28 17.74 8.82
CA VAL A 95 -13.49 17.70 7.57
C VAL A 95 -13.17 16.27 7.15
N ILE A 96 -12.62 15.46 8.06
CA ILE A 96 -12.15 14.10 7.76
C ILE A 96 -13.30 13.11 7.59
N GLY A 97 -14.35 13.24 8.41
CA GLY A 97 -15.51 12.34 8.43
C GLY A 97 -16.18 12.21 7.05
N PRO A 98 -16.52 13.32 6.37
CA PRO A 98 -17.05 13.27 5.01
C PRO A 98 -16.12 12.58 4.01
N LEU A 99 -14.81 12.84 4.02
CA LEU A 99 -13.85 12.20 3.10
C LEU A 99 -13.83 10.68 3.29
N MET A 100 -13.81 10.21 4.54
CA MET A 100 -13.90 8.78 4.86
C MET A 100 -15.29 8.20 4.52
N GLY A 101 -16.36 8.97 4.72
CA GLY A 101 -17.72 8.57 4.34
C GLY A 101 -17.88 8.37 2.83
N TYR A 102 -17.29 9.26 2.02
CA TYR A 102 -17.31 9.15 0.56
C TYR A 102 -16.53 7.95 0.05
N GLU A 103 -15.44 7.55 0.72
CA GLU A 103 -14.76 6.29 0.42
C GLU A 103 -15.74 5.11 0.45
N VAL A 104 -16.48 4.98 1.56
CA VAL A 104 -17.46 3.89 1.72
C VAL A 104 -18.56 4.00 0.65
N LEU A 105 -19.18 5.17 0.53
CA LEU A 105 -20.35 5.38 -0.34
C LEU A 105 -20.05 5.21 -1.83
N THR A 106 -18.86 5.62 -2.28
CA THR A 106 -18.54 5.67 -3.72
C THR A 106 -17.61 4.54 -4.16
N ALA A 107 -16.66 4.11 -3.33
CA ALA A 107 -15.73 3.04 -3.68
C ALA A 107 -16.23 1.69 -3.17
N PHE A 108 -16.50 1.53 -1.87
CA PHE A 108 -16.83 0.21 -1.31
C PHE A 108 -18.16 -0.32 -1.85
N PHE A 109 -19.18 0.52 -1.99
CA PHE A 109 -20.44 0.09 -2.60
C PHE A 109 -20.26 -0.32 -4.07
N LEU A 110 -19.41 0.41 -4.81
CA LEU A 110 -19.10 0.10 -6.19
C LEU A 110 -18.36 -1.24 -6.30
N GLU A 111 -17.31 -1.43 -5.49
CA GLU A 111 -16.57 -2.68 -5.40
C GLU A 111 -17.48 -3.83 -5.00
N ALA A 112 -18.21 -3.73 -3.88
CA ALA A 112 -19.07 -4.78 -3.37
C ALA A 112 -20.18 -5.16 -4.36
N GLY A 113 -20.76 -4.18 -5.08
CA GLY A 113 -21.80 -4.41 -6.08
C GLY A 113 -21.30 -5.19 -7.29
N PHE A 114 -20.09 -4.89 -7.80
CA PHE A 114 -19.54 -5.54 -8.99
C PHE A 114 -18.65 -6.75 -8.70
N LEU A 115 -18.11 -6.87 -7.48
CA LEU A 115 -17.18 -7.94 -7.09
C LEU A 115 -17.81 -9.32 -7.24
N GLY A 116 -19.07 -9.49 -6.84
CA GLY A 116 -19.77 -10.77 -7.01
C GLY A 116 -19.86 -11.21 -8.47
N ILE A 117 -20.09 -10.27 -9.39
CA ILE A 117 -20.14 -10.53 -10.84
C ILE A 117 -18.72 -10.79 -11.37
N ALA A 118 -17.72 -10.01 -10.95
CA ALA A 118 -16.34 -10.21 -11.35
C ALA A 118 -15.81 -11.59 -10.95
N LEU A 119 -16.13 -12.06 -9.74
CA LEU A 119 -15.66 -13.33 -9.19
C LEU A 119 -16.44 -14.54 -9.74
N PHE A 120 -17.77 -14.47 -9.78
CA PHE A 120 -18.63 -15.64 -10.03
C PHE A 120 -19.52 -15.51 -11.28
N GLY A 121 -19.57 -14.33 -11.90
CA GLY A 121 -20.50 -14.00 -12.95
C GLY A 121 -20.11 -14.50 -14.35
N ARG A 122 -18.89 -14.99 -14.59
CA ARG A 122 -18.40 -15.29 -15.96
C ARG A 122 -19.31 -16.23 -16.76
N LYS A 123 -19.90 -17.25 -16.12
CA LYS A 123 -20.86 -18.19 -16.76
C LYS A 123 -22.33 -17.74 -16.68
N ARG A 124 -22.62 -16.64 -15.99
CA ARG A 124 -23.98 -16.16 -15.68
C ARG A 124 -24.34 -14.86 -16.41
N VAL A 125 -23.35 -14.06 -16.78
CA VAL A 125 -23.53 -12.82 -17.54
C VAL A 125 -22.70 -12.87 -18.83
N GLY A 126 -23.05 -12.07 -19.83
CA GLY A 126 -22.28 -11.99 -21.07
C GLY A 126 -20.89 -11.37 -20.88
N ASP A 127 -19.97 -11.64 -21.82
CA ASP A 127 -18.58 -11.16 -21.81
C ASP A 127 -18.44 -9.67 -21.52
N THR A 128 -19.28 -8.83 -22.14
CA THR A 128 -19.28 -7.37 -21.95
C THR A 128 -19.64 -7.00 -20.52
N ALA A 129 -20.70 -7.59 -19.97
CA ALA A 129 -21.13 -7.32 -18.60
C ALA A 129 -20.09 -7.78 -17.58
N HIS A 130 -19.46 -8.94 -17.82
CA HIS A 130 -18.36 -9.43 -16.98
C HIS A 130 -17.15 -8.49 -17.03
N MET A 131 -16.76 -8.01 -18.22
CA MET A 131 -15.67 -7.05 -18.36
C MET A 131 -15.95 -5.73 -17.66
N VAL A 132 -17.17 -5.19 -17.79
CA VAL A 132 -17.59 -3.99 -17.07
C VAL A 132 -17.46 -4.22 -15.57
N ALA A 133 -17.94 -5.34 -15.04
CA ALA A 133 -17.83 -5.65 -13.62
C ALA A 133 -16.37 -5.68 -13.14
N VAL A 134 -15.49 -6.38 -13.86
CA VAL A 134 -14.05 -6.43 -13.53
C VAL A 134 -13.41 -5.03 -13.58
N ALA A 135 -13.76 -4.22 -14.59
CA ALA A 135 -13.26 -2.85 -14.71
C ALA A 135 -13.77 -1.94 -13.58
N MET A 136 -15.05 -2.04 -13.20
CA MET A 136 -15.62 -1.26 -12.10
C MET A 136 -14.99 -1.61 -10.76
N VAL A 137 -14.63 -2.88 -10.53
CA VAL A 137 -13.85 -3.26 -9.33
C VAL A 137 -12.48 -2.59 -9.35
N ALA A 138 -11.75 -2.63 -10.47
CA ALA A 138 -10.44 -1.98 -10.58
C ALA A 138 -10.53 -0.46 -10.38
N VAL A 139 -11.50 0.20 -11.01
CA VAL A 139 -11.75 1.65 -10.84
C VAL A 139 -12.16 1.96 -9.41
N GLY A 140 -13.01 1.13 -8.79
CA GLY A 140 -13.40 1.27 -7.39
C GLY A 140 -12.20 1.33 -6.45
N THR A 141 -11.22 0.44 -6.64
CA THR A 141 -10.00 0.44 -5.80
C THR A 141 -9.19 1.73 -5.92
N LEU A 142 -9.20 2.37 -7.09
CA LEU A 142 -8.55 3.67 -7.29
C LEU A 142 -9.36 4.83 -6.70
N ILE A 143 -10.69 4.75 -6.73
CA ILE A 143 -11.56 5.73 -6.06
C ILE A 143 -11.39 5.63 -4.54
N SER A 144 -11.28 4.42 -3.96
CA SER A 144 -10.98 4.25 -2.54
C SER A 144 -9.63 4.89 -2.19
N ALA A 145 -8.58 4.56 -2.96
CA ALA A 145 -7.26 5.17 -2.78
C ALA A 145 -7.31 6.71 -2.84
N THR A 146 -8.14 7.28 -3.72
CA THR A 146 -8.34 8.73 -3.84
C THR A 146 -8.86 9.34 -2.54
N TRP A 147 -9.94 8.81 -1.98
CA TRP A 147 -10.55 9.39 -0.78
C TRP A 147 -9.68 9.25 0.46
N ILE A 148 -9.09 8.08 0.69
CA ILE A 148 -8.26 7.86 1.87
C ILE A 148 -6.95 8.64 1.80
N THR A 149 -6.34 8.76 0.61
CA THR A 149 -5.14 9.59 0.43
C THR A 149 -5.46 11.06 0.48
N SER A 150 -6.65 11.49 0.06
CA SER A 150 -7.11 12.88 0.23
C SER A 150 -7.23 13.24 1.72
N ALA A 151 -7.90 12.40 2.51
CA ALA A 151 -8.02 12.57 3.95
C ALA A 151 -6.65 12.59 4.65
N ASN A 152 -5.77 11.63 4.32
CA ASN A 152 -4.42 11.61 4.88
C ASN A 152 -3.62 12.85 4.45
N SER A 153 -3.65 13.23 3.17
CA SER A 153 -2.90 14.39 2.66
C SER A 153 -3.34 15.70 3.31
N TRP A 154 -4.65 15.85 3.59
CA TRP A 154 -5.15 17.00 4.34
C TRP A 154 -4.54 17.08 5.73
N MET A 155 -4.34 15.96 6.43
CA MET A 155 -3.65 15.97 7.73
C MET A 155 -2.17 16.41 7.63
N HIS A 156 -1.55 16.33 6.46
CA HIS A 156 -0.17 16.80 6.22
C HIS A 156 -0.12 18.25 5.73
N THR A 157 -0.99 18.63 4.80
CA THR A 157 -1.04 19.98 4.24
C THR A 157 -2.47 20.51 4.33
N PRO A 158 -2.95 20.83 5.55
CA PRO A 158 -4.36 21.18 5.77
C PRO A 158 -4.67 22.52 5.10
N ALA A 159 -5.80 22.57 4.39
CA ALA A 159 -6.25 23.74 3.63
C ALA A 159 -7.78 23.79 3.56
N GLY A 160 -8.33 24.98 3.26
CA GLY A 160 -9.76 25.17 3.04
C GLY A 160 -10.63 25.01 4.28
N PHE A 161 -10.11 25.36 5.47
CA PHE A 161 -10.82 25.26 6.74
C PHE A 161 -10.57 26.49 7.62
N SER A 162 -11.47 26.72 8.59
CA SER A 162 -11.23 27.56 9.76
C SER A 162 -11.32 26.75 11.05
N VAL A 163 -10.86 27.33 12.16
CA VAL A 163 -10.97 26.72 13.49
C VAL A 163 -11.90 27.57 14.33
N ASP A 164 -12.93 26.96 14.89
CA ASP A 164 -13.89 27.65 15.75
C ASP A 164 -13.33 27.89 17.18
N ALA A 165 -14.12 28.54 18.03
CA ALA A 165 -13.72 28.84 19.41
C ALA A 165 -13.47 27.60 20.29
N ASN A 166 -14.00 26.43 19.90
CA ASN A 166 -13.82 25.16 20.60
C ASN A 166 -12.65 24.34 20.06
N GLY A 167 -11.92 24.87 19.07
CA GLY A 167 -10.83 24.14 18.41
C GLY A 167 -11.30 23.11 17.38
N ILE A 168 -12.54 23.21 16.92
CA ILE A 168 -13.12 22.33 15.90
C ILE A 168 -12.80 22.89 14.51
N PHE A 169 -12.37 22.01 13.62
CA PHE A 169 -12.09 22.35 12.23
C PHE A 169 -13.40 22.43 11.44
N VAL A 170 -13.69 23.60 10.87
CA VAL A 170 -14.89 23.88 10.08
C VAL A 170 -14.51 23.95 8.60
N PRO A 171 -15.09 23.11 7.72
CA PRO A 171 -14.79 23.13 6.29
C PRO A 171 -15.31 24.43 5.65
N GLU A 172 -14.47 25.09 4.87
CA GLU A 172 -14.82 26.31 4.11
C GLU A 172 -14.81 26.08 2.60
N ASP A 173 -13.81 25.33 2.11
CA ASP A 173 -13.63 25.07 0.67
C ASP A 173 -13.25 23.60 0.44
N TRP A 174 -14.22 22.81 -0.01
CA TRP A 174 -14.04 21.39 -0.29
C TRP A 174 -13.05 21.11 -1.41
N TRP A 175 -12.88 21.99 -2.39
CA TRP A 175 -11.88 21.79 -3.44
C TRP A 175 -10.47 21.89 -2.86
N ARG A 176 -10.22 22.87 -1.99
CA ARG A 176 -8.93 23.00 -1.29
C ARG A 176 -8.70 21.90 -0.25
N ILE A 177 -9.76 21.41 0.39
CA ILE A 177 -9.66 20.27 1.32
C ILE A 177 -9.26 19.00 0.55
N ILE A 178 -10.00 18.67 -0.52
CA ILE A 178 -9.82 17.44 -1.28
C ILE A 178 -8.49 17.46 -2.04
N PHE A 179 -8.23 18.53 -2.78
CA PHE A 179 -7.04 18.73 -3.61
C PHE A 179 -6.03 19.64 -2.91
N ASN A 180 -5.74 19.31 -1.66
CA ASN A 180 -4.73 20.00 -0.86
C ASN A 180 -3.31 19.83 -1.46
N PRO A 181 -2.33 20.68 -1.11
CA PRO A 181 -1.05 20.77 -1.82
C PRO A 181 -0.29 19.45 -2.00
N SER A 182 -0.36 18.53 -1.02
CA SER A 182 0.35 17.26 -1.09
C SER A 182 -0.45 16.13 -1.76
N PHE A 183 -1.76 16.29 -1.96
CA PHE A 183 -2.64 15.22 -2.43
C PHE A 183 -2.26 14.64 -3.81
N PRO A 184 -2.08 15.44 -4.89
CA PRO A 184 -1.81 14.87 -6.22
C PRO A 184 -0.54 14.03 -6.28
N TYR A 185 0.52 14.48 -5.59
CA TYR A 185 1.79 13.78 -5.50
C TYR A 185 1.65 12.51 -4.67
N ARG A 186 1.04 12.58 -3.49
CA ARG A 186 0.85 11.41 -2.61
C ARG A 186 -0.03 10.35 -3.25
N MET A 187 -1.14 10.74 -3.86
CA MET A 187 -2.05 9.83 -4.55
C MET A 187 -1.31 9.09 -5.67
N THR A 188 -0.61 9.83 -6.54
CA THR A 188 0.11 9.25 -7.67
C THR A 188 1.25 8.34 -7.18
N HIS A 189 2.04 8.79 -6.21
CA HIS A 189 3.12 7.99 -5.63
C HIS A 189 2.63 6.69 -4.97
N THR A 190 1.48 6.75 -4.29
CA THR A 190 0.89 5.59 -3.59
C THR A 190 0.36 4.56 -4.58
N VAL A 191 -0.37 5.00 -5.63
CA VAL A 191 -0.93 4.11 -6.64
C VAL A 191 0.16 3.44 -7.48
N LEU A 192 1.19 4.18 -7.89
CA LEU A 192 2.33 3.60 -8.61
C LEU A 192 3.06 2.57 -7.74
N ALA A 193 3.19 2.82 -6.43
CA ALA A 193 3.82 1.89 -5.50
C ALA A 193 2.97 0.62 -5.29
N ALA A 194 1.64 0.73 -5.30
CA ALA A 194 0.72 -0.41 -5.31
C ALA A 194 0.89 -1.25 -6.59
N PHE A 195 0.99 -0.61 -7.76
CA PHE A 195 1.26 -1.30 -9.03
C PHE A 195 2.61 -2.01 -9.05
N LEU A 196 3.67 -1.39 -8.51
CA LEU A 196 4.98 -2.04 -8.36
C LEU A 196 4.91 -3.21 -7.38
N THR A 197 4.17 -3.08 -6.28
CA THR A 197 3.96 -4.17 -5.31
C THR A 197 3.33 -5.38 -5.99
N THR A 198 2.27 -5.18 -6.77
CA THR A 198 1.68 -6.26 -7.57
C THR A 198 2.66 -6.77 -8.63
N ALA A 199 3.36 -5.91 -9.36
CA ALA A 199 4.29 -6.31 -10.41
C ALA A 199 5.38 -7.24 -9.88
N PHE A 200 6.03 -6.89 -8.77
CA PHE A 200 7.08 -7.72 -8.18
C PHE A 200 6.52 -9.00 -7.57
N THR A 201 5.31 -9.00 -7.02
CA THR A 201 4.65 -10.23 -6.54
C THR A 201 4.32 -11.16 -7.71
N VAL A 202 3.66 -10.66 -8.75
CA VAL A 202 3.31 -11.43 -9.96
C VAL A 202 4.57 -11.91 -10.67
N GLY A 203 5.61 -11.06 -10.75
CA GLY A 203 6.91 -11.38 -11.32
C GLY A 203 7.63 -12.47 -10.54
N ALA A 204 7.61 -12.43 -9.21
CA ALA A 204 8.18 -13.47 -8.36
C ALA A 204 7.47 -14.82 -8.54
N VAL A 205 6.14 -14.83 -8.61
CA VAL A 205 5.37 -16.05 -8.88
C VAL A 205 5.67 -16.59 -10.28
N GLY A 206 5.71 -15.72 -11.29
CA GLY A 206 6.12 -16.07 -12.66
C GLY A 206 7.52 -16.69 -12.70
N ALA A 207 8.49 -16.04 -12.08
CA ALA A 207 9.88 -16.47 -12.01
C ALA A 207 10.03 -17.80 -11.25
N TRP A 208 9.32 -17.99 -10.14
CA TRP A 208 9.32 -19.23 -9.37
C TRP A 208 8.87 -20.43 -10.20
N HIS A 209 7.84 -20.24 -11.03
CA HIS A 209 7.36 -21.27 -11.94
C HIS A 209 8.32 -21.49 -13.12
N LEU A 210 8.92 -20.44 -13.68
CA LEU A 210 9.94 -20.56 -14.74
C LEU A 210 11.22 -21.29 -14.28
N LEU A 211 11.59 -21.16 -13.00
CA LEU A 211 12.72 -21.90 -12.42
C LEU A 211 12.48 -23.42 -12.39
N LYS A 212 11.22 -23.86 -12.39
CA LYS A 212 10.83 -25.28 -12.38
C LYS A 212 10.51 -25.79 -13.78
N ASP A 213 9.75 -25.02 -14.53
CA ASP A 213 9.35 -25.31 -15.90
C ASP A 213 9.39 -24.04 -16.73
N ARG A 214 10.45 -23.91 -17.54
CA ARG A 214 10.64 -22.78 -18.45
C ARG A 214 9.66 -22.79 -19.61
N THR A 215 9.01 -23.91 -19.92
CA THR A 215 8.07 -24.03 -21.04
C THR A 215 6.67 -23.56 -20.68
N ASN A 216 6.38 -23.39 -19.38
CA ASN A 216 5.09 -22.92 -18.90
C ASN A 216 4.73 -21.54 -19.47
N ARG A 217 3.74 -21.53 -20.36
CA ARG A 217 3.33 -20.34 -21.11
C ARG A 217 2.73 -19.25 -20.22
N GLN A 218 1.91 -19.63 -19.25
CA GLN A 218 1.28 -18.72 -18.28
C GLN A 218 2.35 -18.03 -17.42
N ALA A 219 3.35 -18.78 -16.98
CA ALA A 219 4.50 -18.26 -16.24
C ALA A 219 5.29 -17.24 -17.08
N ARG A 220 5.55 -17.53 -18.36
CA ARG A 220 6.19 -16.58 -19.29
C ARG A 220 5.39 -15.28 -19.44
N ILE A 221 4.06 -15.38 -19.62
CA ILE A 221 3.19 -14.21 -19.78
C ILE A 221 3.22 -13.34 -18.52
N MET A 222 2.92 -13.91 -17.35
CA MET A 222 2.88 -13.11 -16.11
C MET A 222 4.25 -12.52 -15.76
N PHE A 223 5.35 -13.26 -15.95
CA PHE A 223 6.69 -12.75 -15.75
C PHE A 223 6.99 -11.59 -16.71
N SER A 224 6.66 -11.74 -18.00
CA SER A 224 6.89 -10.68 -18.99
C SER A 224 6.07 -9.43 -18.71
N MET A 225 4.79 -9.56 -18.32
CA MET A 225 3.94 -8.42 -17.96
C MET A 225 4.47 -7.69 -16.72
N ALA A 226 4.86 -8.42 -15.68
CA ALA A 226 5.47 -7.87 -14.48
C ALA A 226 6.77 -7.11 -14.78
N MET A 227 7.65 -7.68 -15.60
CA MET A 227 8.91 -7.05 -15.98
C MET A 227 8.72 -5.78 -16.81
N TRP A 228 7.71 -5.73 -17.69
CA TRP A 228 7.34 -4.48 -18.37
C TRP A 228 6.83 -3.43 -17.40
N MET A 229 5.98 -3.82 -16.45
CA MET A 229 5.49 -2.92 -15.41
C MET A 229 6.64 -2.34 -14.59
N ALA A 230 7.58 -3.17 -14.13
CA ALA A 230 8.77 -2.70 -13.41
C ALA A 230 9.63 -1.75 -14.26
N ALA A 231 9.90 -2.10 -15.51
CA ALA A 231 10.74 -1.29 -16.40
C ALA A 231 10.16 0.11 -16.70
N ILE A 232 8.83 0.25 -16.72
CA ILE A 232 8.16 1.51 -17.05
C ILE A 232 7.78 2.29 -15.79
N VAL A 233 7.16 1.62 -14.81
CA VAL A 233 6.60 2.28 -13.64
C VAL A 233 7.67 2.67 -12.63
N THR A 234 8.77 1.92 -12.49
CA THR A 234 9.80 2.30 -11.52
C THR A 234 10.48 3.64 -11.84
N PRO A 235 10.88 3.95 -13.09
CA PRO A 235 11.34 5.31 -13.44
C PRO A 235 10.31 6.40 -13.12
N VAL A 236 9.04 6.16 -13.41
CA VAL A 236 7.95 7.11 -13.12
C VAL A 236 7.77 7.28 -11.60
N GLN A 237 7.84 6.20 -10.82
CA GLN A 237 7.80 6.23 -9.36
C GLN A 237 8.92 7.10 -8.79
N ILE A 238 10.15 6.95 -9.29
CA ILE A 238 11.31 7.72 -8.83
C ILE A 238 11.10 9.21 -9.14
N PHE A 239 10.66 9.52 -10.36
CA PHE A 239 10.37 10.90 -10.76
C PHE A 239 9.25 11.53 -9.92
N VAL A 240 8.13 10.82 -9.71
CA VAL A 240 7.04 11.30 -8.85
C VAL A 240 7.49 11.42 -7.39
N GLY A 241 8.39 10.55 -6.94
CA GLY A 241 9.01 10.61 -5.61
C GLY A 241 9.84 11.88 -5.41
N ASP A 242 10.63 12.26 -6.41
CA ASP A 242 11.37 13.53 -6.42
C ASP A 242 10.42 14.72 -6.31
N LEU A 243 9.38 14.78 -7.16
CA LEU A 243 8.37 15.83 -7.10
C LEU A 243 7.66 15.89 -5.74
N HIS A 244 7.37 14.73 -5.14
CA HIS A 244 6.77 14.68 -3.82
C HIS A 244 7.73 15.17 -2.72
N GLY A 245 9.04 14.88 -2.87
CA GLY A 245 10.10 15.39 -2.02
C GLY A 245 10.18 16.92 -2.06
N LEU A 246 10.13 17.52 -3.26
CA LEU A 246 10.11 18.98 -3.43
C LEU A 246 8.88 19.63 -2.78
N ASN A 247 7.70 19.05 -2.98
CA ASN A 247 6.48 19.52 -2.32
C ASN A 247 6.58 19.43 -0.79
N THR A 248 7.21 18.36 -0.28
CA THR A 248 7.44 18.17 1.16
C THR A 248 8.47 19.16 1.68
N LEU A 249 9.50 19.51 0.91
CA LEU A 249 10.48 20.54 1.27
C LEU A 249 9.80 21.90 1.43
N GLU A 250 8.86 22.24 0.55
CA GLU A 250 8.10 23.50 0.63
C GLU A 250 7.17 23.54 1.84
N ASN A 251 6.39 22.48 2.07
CA ASN A 251 5.29 22.50 3.05
C ASN A 251 5.67 21.94 4.43
N GLN A 252 6.63 21.03 4.49
CA GLN A 252 7.07 20.33 5.71
C GLN A 252 8.60 20.13 5.76
N PRO A 253 9.40 21.20 5.67
CA PRO A 253 10.87 21.13 5.60
C PRO A 253 11.53 20.38 6.77
N ALA A 254 10.95 20.44 7.98
CA ALA A 254 11.45 19.67 9.13
C ALA A 254 11.42 18.16 8.90
N LYS A 255 10.44 17.66 8.12
CA LYS A 255 10.38 16.25 7.71
C LYS A 255 11.55 15.88 6.81
N ILE A 256 11.86 16.74 5.82
CA ILE A 256 13.02 16.52 4.93
C ILE A 256 14.32 16.53 5.73
N ALA A 257 14.49 17.49 6.65
CA ALA A 257 15.67 17.54 7.50
C ALA A 257 15.86 16.26 8.32
N ALA A 258 14.77 15.69 8.87
CA ALA A 258 14.79 14.40 9.55
C ALA A 258 15.09 13.22 8.62
N MET A 259 14.52 13.19 7.42
CA MET A 259 14.78 12.15 6.41
C MET A 259 16.24 12.12 5.97
N GLU A 260 16.85 13.30 5.80
CA GLU A 260 18.25 13.43 5.42
C GLU A 260 19.20 13.28 6.62
N GLY A 261 18.71 13.49 7.85
CA GLY A 261 19.54 13.45 9.06
C GLY A 261 20.37 14.72 9.24
N HIS A 262 19.87 15.85 8.74
CA HIS A 262 20.52 17.15 8.87
C HIS A 262 20.02 17.87 10.12
N TYR A 263 20.89 18.03 11.12
CA TYR A 263 20.59 18.84 12.30
C TYR A 263 20.96 20.31 12.10
N GLU A 264 22.07 20.57 11.42
CA GLU A 264 22.53 21.93 11.07
C GLU A 264 22.04 22.35 9.68
N THR A 265 21.88 23.65 9.48
CA THR A 265 21.51 24.21 8.18
C THR A 265 22.72 24.26 7.24
N HIS A 266 22.53 23.74 6.02
CA HIS A 266 23.55 23.73 4.98
C HIS A 266 23.25 24.81 3.94
N LYS A 267 24.01 25.92 3.97
CA LYS A 267 23.78 27.09 3.09
C LYS A 267 24.41 26.98 1.71
N GLU A 268 25.49 26.21 1.57
CA GLU A 268 26.29 26.11 0.33
C GLU A 268 26.28 24.68 -0.24
N GLY A 269 25.12 24.04 -0.19
CA GLY A 269 24.94 22.66 -0.63
C GLY A 269 25.04 21.64 0.51
N ALA A 270 23.95 20.93 0.77
CA ALA A 270 23.88 19.85 1.73
C ALA A 270 24.36 18.53 1.12
N PRO A 271 25.06 17.70 1.90
CA PRO A 271 25.40 16.35 1.48
C PRO A 271 24.15 15.47 1.35
N LEU A 272 24.25 14.39 0.58
CA LEU A 272 23.35 13.24 0.73
C LEU A 272 23.98 12.28 1.73
N VAL A 273 23.34 12.08 2.88
CA VAL A 273 23.83 11.11 3.88
C VAL A 273 23.42 9.71 3.42
N LEU A 274 24.33 8.88 2.92
CA LEU A 274 24.00 7.51 2.51
C LEU A 274 23.74 6.59 3.70
N PHE A 275 24.50 6.77 4.78
CA PHE A 275 24.40 6.00 6.01
C PHE A 275 24.75 6.88 7.20
N GLY A 276 24.17 6.60 8.36
CA GLY A 276 24.40 7.33 9.60
C GLY A 276 23.37 6.93 10.64
N ILE A 277 23.55 7.34 11.88
CA ILE A 277 22.59 7.13 12.96
C ILE A 277 22.23 8.50 13.52
N PRO A 278 21.08 9.08 13.14
CA PRO A 278 20.58 10.30 13.74
C PRO A 278 20.37 10.12 15.24
N ASP A 279 20.93 11.03 16.03
CA ASP A 279 20.83 11.09 17.48
C ASP A 279 20.17 12.41 17.88
N ASP A 280 18.88 12.35 18.20
CA ASP A 280 18.07 13.52 18.55
C ASP A 280 18.47 14.13 19.90
N GLU A 281 19.09 13.36 20.80
CA GLU A 281 19.57 13.87 22.09
C GLU A 281 20.86 14.69 21.92
N ALA A 282 21.80 14.15 21.14
CA ALA A 282 23.05 14.83 20.80
C ALA A 282 22.92 15.85 19.67
N GLU A 283 21.76 15.90 19.00
CA GLU A 283 21.45 16.74 17.84
C GLU A 283 22.52 16.65 16.74
N THR A 284 22.93 15.42 16.42
CA THR A 284 23.92 15.12 15.39
C THR A 284 23.66 13.76 14.76
N THR A 285 24.14 13.56 13.53
CA THR A 285 24.11 12.25 12.86
C THR A 285 25.45 11.57 13.03
N ARG A 286 25.48 10.49 13.81
CA ARG A 286 26.70 9.73 14.10
C ARG A 286 27.06 8.81 12.93
N TYR A 287 28.36 8.57 12.74
CA TYR A 287 28.87 7.63 11.74
C TYR A 287 28.40 7.93 10.31
N ALA A 288 28.24 9.22 9.99
CA ALA A 288 27.72 9.66 8.70
C ALA A 288 28.67 9.31 7.54
N ILE A 289 28.12 8.70 6.49
CA ILE A 289 28.76 8.49 5.19
C ILE A 289 28.02 9.38 4.21
N GLU A 290 28.72 10.34 3.64
CA GLU A 290 28.11 11.45 2.91
C GLU A 290 28.65 11.58 1.49
N ILE A 291 27.79 11.93 0.55
CA ILE A 291 28.20 12.43 -0.77
C ILE A 291 27.98 13.95 -0.79
N PRO A 292 29.05 14.76 -0.89
CA PRO A 292 28.94 16.22 -0.89
C PRO A 292 27.99 16.75 -1.98
N LYS A 293 27.18 17.76 -1.63
CA LYS A 293 26.24 18.50 -2.50
C LYS A 293 25.14 17.71 -3.20
N LEU A 294 25.16 16.38 -3.12
CA LEU A 294 24.15 15.54 -3.79
C LEU A 294 22.76 15.71 -3.18
N GLY A 295 22.66 15.96 -1.86
CA GLY A 295 21.39 16.23 -1.19
C GLY A 295 20.71 17.49 -1.73
N SER A 296 21.47 18.58 -1.88
CA SER A 296 20.96 19.81 -2.51
C SER A 296 20.62 19.62 -3.98
N LEU A 297 21.43 18.86 -4.74
CA LEU A 297 21.11 18.58 -6.13
C LEU A 297 19.77 17.87 -6.30
N ILE A 298 19.43 16.94 -5.40
CA ILE A 298 18.15 16.22 -5.44
C ILE A 298 17.02 17.12 -4.95
N LEU A 299 17.17 17.73 -3.77
CA LEU A 299 16.07 18.42 -3.09
C LEU A 299 15.84 19.86 -3.55
N THR A 300 16.78 20.46 -4.27
CA THR A 300 16.66 21.84 -4.77
C THR A 300 16.96 21.96 -6.26
N HIS A 301 17.36 20.87 -6.92
CA HIS A 301 17.86 20.87 -8.31
C HIS A 301 19.01 21.86 -8.56
N SER A 302 19.75 22.20 -7.49
CA SER A 302 20.94 23.06 -7.51
C SER A 302 22.00 22.50 -6.58
N LEU A 303 23.28 22.55 -6.99
CA LEU A 303 24.40 22.06 -6.17
C LEU A 303 24.59 22.87 -4.89
N ASP A 304 24.23 24.15 -4.91
CA ASP A 304 24.45 25.11 -3.83
C ASP A 304 23.14 25.51 -3.14
N GLY A 305 22.04 24.78 -3.38
CA GLY A 305 20.77 25.10 -2.75
C GLY A 305 20.80 24.92 -1.23
N GLU A 306 20.21 25.86 -0.51
CA GLU A 306 20.12 25.80 0.95
C GLU A 306 19.13 24.73 1.40
N ILE A 307 19.53 23.90 2.37
CA ILE A 307 18.64 22.98 3.06
C ILE A 307 18.71 23.25 4.57
N LYS A 308 17.55 23.56 5.14
CA LYS A 308 17.39 23.82 6.57
C LYS A 308 17.60 22.56 7.39
N GLY A 309 18.35 22.67 8.48
CA GLY A 309 18.55 21.60 9.45
C GLY A 309 17.49 21.61 10.56
N LEU A 310 17.35 20.50 11.27
CA LEU A 310 16.37 20.36 12.34
C LEU A 310 16.47 21.42 13.44
N LYS A 311 17.66 22.00 13.66
CA LYS A 311 17.88 23.05 14.68
C LYS A 311 17.17 24.37 14.40
N GLU A 312 16.67 24.60 13.19
CA GLU A 312 15.84 25.76 12.84
C GLU A 312 14.46 25.73 13.54
N TRP A 313 14.01 24.56 13.98
CA TRP A 313 12.74 24.40 14.70
C TRP A 313 12.96 24.18 16.20
N PRO A 314 12.03 24.58 17.08
CA PRO A 314 12.04 24.18 18.48
C PRO A 314 12.02 22.64 18.64
N ARG A 315 12.71 22.09 19.65
CA ARG A 315 12.84 20.64 19.86
C ARG A 315 11.49 19.92 19.92
N ASP A 316 10.50 20.54 20.55
CA ASP A 316 9.13 20.02 20.71
C ASP A 316 8.28 20.11 19.45
N GLN A 317 8.81 20.63 18.34
CA GLN A 317 8.14 20.74 17.04
C GLN A 317 8.81 19.89 15.94
N ARG A 318 9.90 19.18 16.28
CA ARG A 318 10.66 18.36 15.34
C ARG A 318 10.09 16.94 15.30
N PRO A 319 10.05 16.30 14.12
CA PRO A 319 9.87 14.85 14.05
C PRO A 319 11.11 14.13 14.60
N PRO A 320 10.94 12.91 15.15
CA PRO A 320 12.09 12.06 15.48
C PRO A 320 12.83 11.70 14.19
N ALA A 321 14.16 11.83 14.16
CA ALA A 321 14.93 11.72 12.92
C ALA A 321 15.22 10.27 12.49
N LEU A 322 15.51 9.39 13.45
CA LEU A 322 16.01 8.04 13.17
C LEU A 322 15.08 7.21 12.28
N MET A 323 13.78 7.19 12.59
CA MET A 323 12.82 6.37 11.85
C MET A 323 12.65 6.85 10.41
N PRO A 324 12.27 8.13 10.13
CA PRO A 324 12.21 8.65 8.77
C PRO A 324 13.51 8.47 7.98
N PHE A 325 14.67 8.68 8.61
CA PHE A 325 15.97 8.48 7.98
C PHE A 325 16.16 7.04 7.49
N MET A 326 15.90 6.06 8.36
CA MET A 326 16.12 4.65 8.03
C MET A 326 15.11 4.14 7.01
N THR A 327 13.84 4.48 7.20
CA THR A 327 12.78 4.00 6.31
C THR A 327 12.84 4.66 4.94
N PHE A 328 13.29 5.92 4.85
CA PHE A 328 13.53 6.58 3.57
C PHE A 328 14.60 5.84 2.75
N ARG A 329 15.72 5.46 3.38
CA ARG A 329 16.81 4.73 2.73
C ARG A 329 16.39 3.33 2.28
N ILE A 330 15.62 2.62 3.10
CA ILE A 330 15.05 1.32 2.71
C ILE A 330 14.14 1.49 1.49
N MET A 331 13.24 2.47 1.51
CA MET A 331 12.30 2.73 0.42
C MET A 331 13.05 3.08 -0.88
N VAL A 332 13.96 4.05 -0.84
CA VAL A 332 14.73 4.50 -2.01
C VAL A 332 15.64 3.38 -2.52
N GLY A 333 16.34 2.68 -1.64
CA GLY A 333 17.19 1.55 -1.99
C GLY A 333 16.43 0.43 -2.70
N LEU A 334 15.25 0.06 -2.19
CA LEU A 334 14.38 -0.90 -2.87
C LEU A 334 13.86 -0.37 -4.21
N GLY A 335 13.53 0.93 -4.31
CA GLY A 335 13.16 1.56 -5.58
C GLY A 335 14.24 1.44 -6.66
N PHE A 336 15.51 1.70 -6.31
CA PHE A 336 16.62 1.52 -7.24
C PHE A 336 16.92 0.05 -7.55
N LEU A 337 16.73 -0.87 -6.60
CA LEU A 337 16.83 -2.31 -6.88
C LEU A 337 15.74 -2.77 -7.86
N MET A 338 14.50 -2.28 -7.68
CA MET A 338 13.40 -2.53 -8.62
C MET A 338 13.73 -2.01 -10.03
N LEU A 339 14.33 -0.82 -10.11
CA LEU A 339 14.78 -0.24 -11.38
C LEU A 339 15.84 -1.14 -12.02
N GLY A 340 16.83 -1.59 -11.24
CA GLY A 340 17.86 -2.51 -11.69
C GLY A 340 17.30 -3.81 -12.26
N VAL A 341 16.30 -4.41 -11.60
CA VAL A 341 15.60 -5.60 -12.10
C VAL A 341 14.83 -5.30 -13.39
N GLY A 342 14.13 -4.16 -13.45
CA GLY A 342 13.44 -3.70 -14.66
C GLY A 342 14.39 -3.57 -15.85
N LEU A 343 15.52 -2.88 -15.68
CA LEU A 343 16.55 -2.71 -16.71
C LEU A 343 17.21 -4.03 -17.10
N TRP A 344 17.52 -4.89 -16.13
CA TRP A 344 18.07 -6.22 -16.41
C TRP A 344 17.08 -7.08 -17.21
N SER A 345 15.78 -6.96 -16.93
CA SER A 345 14.75 -7.66 -17.70
C SER A 345 14.68 -7.18 -19.15
N LEU A 346 14.85 -5.88 -19.41
CA LEU A 346 14.91 -5.32 -20.77
C LEU A 346 16.14 -5.84 -21.53
N TRP A 347 17.30 -5.86 -20.85
CA TRP A 347 18.52 -6.42 -21.43
C TRP A 347 18.39 -7.91 -21.75
N ALA A 348 17.83 -8.70 -20.84
CA ALA A 348 17.59 -10.13 -21.06
C ALA A 348 16.57 -10.36 -22.19
N ARG A 349 15.58 -9.48 -22.33
CA ARG A 349 14.62 -9.50 -23.44
C ARG A 349 15.28 -9.18 -24.76
N TRP A 350 16.13 -8.17 -24.83
CA TRP A 350 16.90 -7.82 -26.03
C TRP A 350 17.81 -8.96 -26.48
N LYS A 351 18.42 -9.70 -25.53
CA LYS A 351 19.21 -10.91 -25.83
C LYS A 351 18.38 -12.16 -26.15
N GLY A 352 17.05 -12.10 -26.04
CA GLY A 352 16.18 -13.27 -26.21
C GLY A 352 16.26 -14.29 -25.07
N THR A 353 16.90 -13.97 -23.92
CA THR A 353 17.16 -14.91 -22.81
C THR A 353 16.28 -14.66 -21.58
N LEU A 354 15.23 -13.82 -21.69
CA LEU A 354 14.35 -13.44 -20.57
C LEU A 354 13.79 -14.65 -19.80
N TYR A 355 13.44 -15.72 -20.52
CA TYR A 355 12.86 -16.94 -19.93
C TYR A 355 13.91 -18.01 -19.63
N ASP A 356 15.19 -17.75 -19.93
CA ASP A 356 16.29 -18.72 -19.86
C ASP A 356 17.43 -18.28 -18.94
N THR A 357 17.24 -17.21 -18.16
CA THR A 357 18.24 -16.64 -17.26
C THR A 357 17.87 -16.92 -15.78
N PRO A 358 18.32 -18.05 -15.17
CA PRO A 358 17.93 -18.41 -13.80
C PRO A 358 18.34 -17.41 -12.74
N SER A 359 19.41 -16.66 -12.95
CA SER A 359 19.86 -15.61 -12.01
C SER A 359 18.83 -14.49 -11.92
N LEU A 360 18.32 -14.00 -13.05
CA LEU A 360 17.24 -13.02 -13.10
C LEU A 360 15.98 -13.55 -12.41
N HIS A 361 15.60 -14.81 -12.65
CA HIS A 361 14.43 -15.40 -12.00
C HIS A 361 14.60 -15.54 -10.49
N ARG A 362 15.77 -15.97 -10.00
CA ARG A 362 16.05 -16.05 -8.56
C ARG A 362 16.01 -14.67 -7.90
N VAL A 363 16.53 -13.64 -8.57
CA VAL A 363 16.44 -12.26 -8.06
C VAL A 363 14.99 -11.79 -8.06
N ALA A 364 14.21 -12.05 -9.11
CA ALA A 364 12.78 -11.71 -9.12
C ALA A 364 12.00 -12.39 -7.99
N VAL A 365 12.30 -13.66 -7.68
CA VAL A 365 11.73 -14.38 -6.54
C VAL A 365 12.11 -13.71 -5.21
N ALA A 366 13.39 -13.40 -5.00
CA ALA A 366 13.86 -12.71 -3.80
C ALA A 366 13.24 -11.32 -3.63
N MET A 367 12.99 -10.63 -4.75
CA MET A 367 12.35 -9.31 -4.78
C MET A 367 10.82 -9.38 -4.66
N GLY A 368 10.20 -10.55 -4.57
CA GLY A 368 8.73 -10.68 -4.51
C GLY A 368 8.09 -9.89 -3.36
N GLY A 369 8.76 -9.81 -2.21
CA GLY A 369 8.31 -9.04 -1.04
C GLY A 369 8.71 -7.56 -1.06
N SER A 370 9.54 -7.13 -2.01
CA SER A 370 10.15 -5.80 -1.98
C SER A 370 9.14 -4.65 -2.03
N GLY A 371 8.06 -4.81 -2.80
CA GLY A 371 6.99 -3.81 -2.88
C GLY A 371 6.33 -3.55 -1.53
N PHE A 372 5.97 -4.62 -0.81
CA PHE A 372 5.37 -4.54 0.52
C PHE A 372 6.29 -3.84 1.54
N VAL A 373 7.59 -4.15 1.51
CA VAL A 373 8.56 -3.51 2.40
C VAL A 373 8.72 -2.02 2.04
N ALA A 374 8.82 -1.70 0.75
CA ALA A 374 8.99 -0.33 0.28
C ALA A 374 7.77 0.55 0.60
N VAL A 375 6.55 0.05 0.43
CA VAL A 375 5.34 0.83 0.78
C VAL A 375 5.23 1.07 2.28
N LEU A 376 5.52 0.07 3.12
CA LEU A 376 5.55 0.26 4.57
C LEU A 376 6.61 1.28 4.97
N ALA A 377 7.82 1.14 4.44
CA ALA A 377 8.90 2.09 4.70
C ALA A 377 8.53 3.52 4.26
N GLY A 378 7.87 3.69 3.11
CA GLY A 378 7.35 4.99 2.69
C GLY A 378 6.30 5.58 3.64
N TRP A 379 5.35 4.76 4.11
CA TRP A 379 4.35 5.19 5.08
C TRP A 379 4.96 5.58 6.43
N TYR A 380 5.90 4.78 6.95
CA TYR A 380 6.62 5.15 8.17
C TYR A 380 7.38 6.47 7.99
N THR A 381 8.06 6.65 6.85
CA THR A 381 8.76 7.90 6.54
C THR A 381 7.83 9.10 6.60
N THR A 382 6.67 9.02 5.94
CA THR A 382 5.75 10.16 5.87
C THR A 382 5.01 10.39 7.19
N GLU A 383 4.51 9.34 7.85
CA GLU A 383 3.65 9.47 9.04
C GLU A 383 4.46 9.74 10.31
N VAL A 384 5.60 9.07 10.50
CA VAL A 384 6.50 9.38 11.63
C VAL A 384 7.12 10.76 11.43
N GLY A 385 7.44 11.12 10.19
CA GLY A 385 7.92 12.46 9.84
C GLY A 385 6.89 13.58 10.04
N ARG A 386 5.61 13.27 10.27
CA ARG A 386 4.58 14.27 10.63
C ARG A 386 4.56 14.58 12.14
N GLN A 387 5.12 13.69 12.96
CA GLN A 387 5.20 13.93 14.40
C GLN A 387 5.93 15.25 14.67
N PRO A 388 5.51 16.01 15.70
CA PRO A 388 4.56 15.67 16.76
C PRO A 388 3.08 16.01 16.45
N TRP A 389 2.73 16.15 15.17
CA TRP A 389 1.40 16.60 14.74
C TRP A 389 0.52 15.45 14.24
N THR A 390 -0.76 15.49 14.62
CA THR A 390 -1.82 14.71 13.97
C THR A 390 -2.33 15.45 12.75
N VAL A 391 -2.66 16.74 12.91
CA VAL A 391 -2.91 17.68 11.80
C VAL A 391 -1.76 18.69 11.83
N TYR A 392 -0.93 18.66 10.80
CA TYR A 392 0.35 19.38 10.76
C TYR A 392 0.17 20.87 11.05
N GLY A 393 0.87 21.37 12.07
CA GLY A 393 0.81 22.78 12.50
C GLY A 393 -0.44 23.21 13.27
N HIS A 394 -1.47 22.35 13.41
CA HIS A 394 -2.75 22.74 13.99
C HIS A 394 -3.24 21.86 15.15
N LEU A 395 -2.87 20.57 15.19
CA LEU A 395 -3.30 19.66 16.26
C LEU A 395 -2.17 18.69 16.63
N ARG A 396 -1.72 18.74 17.88
CA ARG A 396 -0.66 17.83 18.36
C ARG A 396 -1.19 16.42 18.60
N THR A 397 -0.31 15.43 18.49
CA THR A 397 -0.64 14.02 18.76
C THR A 397 -1.07 13.79 20.20
N ALA A 398 -0.41 14.45 21.17
CA ALA A 398 -0.81 14.41 22.58
C ALA A 398 -2.24 14.94 22.84
N GLU A 399 -2.72 15.86 22.01
CA GLU A 399 -4.05 16.49 22.13
C GLU A 399 -5.15 15.75 21.35
N SER A 400 -4.77 14.67 20.67
CA SER A 400 -5.66 13.88 19.79
C SER A 400 -6.20 12.62 20.48
N LEU A 401 -5.61 12.24 21.62
CA LEU A 401 -5.84 10.96 22.29
C LEU A 401 -7.22 10.88 22.96
N SER A 402 -7.80 9.68 22.99
CA SER A 402 -8.94 9.38 23.85
C SER A 402 -8.55 9.39 25.34
N PRO A 403 -9.48 9.73 26.26
CA PRO A 403 -9.23 9.69 27.71
C PRO A 403 -9.26 8.25 28.26
N VAL A 404 -8.37 7.38 27.75
CA VAL A 404 -8.28 5.96 28.07
C VAL A 404 -6.96 5.68 28.80
N SER A 405 -7.03 4.87 29.85
CA SER A 405 -5.83 4.53 30.65
C SER A 405 -4.86 3.62 29.89
N ALA A 406 -3.55 3.79 30.14
CA ALA A 406 -2.50 3.01 29.48
C ALA A 406 -2.69 1.47 29.60
N PRO A 407 -3.12 0.90 30.75
CA PRO A 407 -3.37 -0.54 30.84
C PRO A 407 -4.47 -1.05 29.91
N ALA A 408 -5.51 -0.25 29.66
CA ALA A 408 -6.58 -0.63 28.74
C ALA A 408 -6.07 -0.67 27.29
N VAL A 409 -5.36 0.38 26.85
CA VAL A 409 -4.75 0.41 25.52
C VAL A 409 -3.73 -0.73 25.36
N GLY A 410 -2.83 -0.91 26.31
CA GLY A 410 -1.82 -1.97 26.31
C GLY A 410 -2.41 -3.38 26.25
N THR A 411 -3.50 -3.63 26.99
CA THR A 411 -4.22 -4.92 26.92
C THR A 411 -4.85 -5.13 25.55
N SER A 412 -5.52 -4.11 25.00
CA SER A 412 -6.11 -4.21 23.66
C SER A 412 -5.05 -4.41 22.56
N LEU A 413 -3.88 -3.77 22.69
CA LEU A 413 -2.74 -3.96 21.80
C LEU A 413 -2.27 -5.42 21.81
N LEU A 414 -2.12 -6.05 22.97
CA LEU A 414 -1.73 -7.48 23.05
C LEU A 414 -2.77 -8.39 22.38
N ILE A 415 -4.06 -8.09 22.55
CA ILE A 415 -5.14 -8.83 21.88
C ILE A 415 -5.04 -8.64 20.35
N PHE A 416 -4.86 -7.40 19.89
CA PHE A 416 -4.68 -7.13 18.45
C PHE A 416 -3.48 -7.88 17.89
N ILE A 417 -2.34 -7.87 18.59
CA ILE A 417 -1.14 -8.62 18.20
C ILE A 417 -1.48 -10.11 18.04
N ALA A 418 -2.07 -10.74 19.06
CA ALA A 418 -2.39 -12.16 19.02
C ALA A 418 -3.36 -12.52 17.88
N VAL A 419 -4.46 -11.77 17.75
CA VAL A 419 -5.49 -12.03 16.72
C VAL A 419 -4.94 -11.79 15.32
N TYR A 420 -4.18 -10.69 15.11
CA TYR A 420 -3.64 -10.36 13.80
C TYR A 420 -2.60 -11.37 13.33
N PHE A 421 -1.71 -11.84 14.21
CA PHE A 421 -0.75 -12.89 13.86
C PHE A 421 -1.44 -14.20 13.45
N VAL A 422 -2.55 -14.57 14.11
CA VAL A 422 -3.31 -15.75 13.74
C VAL A 422 -4.03 -15.54 12.40
N VAL A 423 -4.87 -14.50 12.30
CA VAL A 423 -5.73 -14.29 11.12
C VAL A 423 -4.92 -13.98 9.87
N PHE A 424 -4.03 -12.98 9.95
CA PHE A 424 -3.22 -12.59 8.79
C PHE A 424 -2.07 -13.56 8.54
N GLY A 425 -1.55 -14.25 9.57
CA GLY A 425 -0.58 -15.33 9.37
C GLY A 425 -1.16 -16.49 8.57
N VAL A 426 -2.38 -16.94 8.92
CA VAL A 426 -3.10 -17.96 8.14
C VAL A 426 -3.43 -17.44 6.73
N GLY A 427 -3.84 -16.18 6.60
CA GLY A 427 -4.12 -15.55 5.32
C GLY A 427 -2.91 -15.51 4.38
N VAL A 428 -1.75 -15.05 4.87
CA VAL A 428 -0.48 -15.04 4.13
C VAL A 428 -0.05 -16.46 3.77
N TYR A 429 -0.15 -17.41 4.70
CA TYR A 429 0.12 -18.83 4.42
C TYR A 429 -0.75 -19.35 3.28
N TYR A 430 -2.05 -19.04 3.28
CA TYR A 430 -2.98 -19.45 2.24
C TYR A 430 -2.64 -18.80 0.89
N LEU A 431 -2.32 -17.50 0.85
CA LEU A 431 -1.87 -16.82 -0.36
C LEU A 431 -0.62 -17.48 -0.96
N LEU A 432 0.39 -17.77 -0.13
CA LEU A 432 1.61 -18.46 -0.59
C LEU A 432 1.31 -19.88 -1.09
N LYS A 433 0.39 -20.59 -0.44
CA LYS A 433 -0.08 -21.90 -0.87
C LYS A 433 -0.76 -21.84 -2.24
N LEU A 434 -1.62 -20.85 -2.47
CA LEU A 434 -2.25 -20.60 -3.77
C LEU A 434 -1.20 -20.28 -4.83
N MET A 435 -0.28 -19.35 -4.54
CA MET A 435 0.77 -18.91 -5.46
C MET A 435 1.77 -20.03 -5.84
N ARG A 436 1.93 -21.04 -4.98
CA ARG A 436 2.81 -22.19 -5.24
C ARG A 436 2.23 -23.16 -6.27
N ARG A 437 0.91 -23.17 -6.48
CA ARG A 437 0.28 -24.08 -7.43
C ARG A 437 0.66 -23.71 -8.86
N PRO A 438 0.89 -24.70 -9.73
CA PRO A 438 1.24 -24.40 -11.11
C PRO A 438 0.06 -23.68 -11.78
N PRO A 439 0.32 -22.65 -12.60
CA PRO A 439 -0.71 -21.95 -13.37
C PRO A 439 -1.10 -22.84 -14.58
N THR A 440 -1.73 -23.98 -14.31
CA THR A 440 -2.07 -25.00 -15.30
C THR A 440 -3.32 -24.68 -16.11
N PRO A 441 -3.47 -25.25 -17.31
CA PRO A 441 -4.76 -25.38 -17.97
C PRO A 441 -5.71 -26.19 -17.08
N LEU A 442 -6.81 -25.59 -16.64
CA LEU A 442 -7.84 -26.30 -15.89
C LEU A 442 -8.90 -26.84 -16.84
N ASP A 443 -9.12 -28.15 -16.80
CA ASP A 443 -10.47 -28.67 -16.81
C ASP A 443 -11.08 -28.37 -15.43
N THR A 444 -11.87 -27.29 -15.35
CA THR A 444 -12.72 -26.89 -14.21
C THR A 444 -12.02 -26.45 -12.91
N ASP A 445 -11.99 -25.13 -12.67
CA ASP A 445 -11.78 -24.54 -11.33
C ASP A 445 -12.90 -24.98 -10.36
N GLN A 446 -12.56 -25.77 -9.35
CA GLN A 446 -13.51 -26.21 -8.31
C GLN A 446 -13.41 -25.43 -6.99
N GLU A 447 -12.43 -24.53 -6.79
CA GLU A 447 -12.17 -24.00 -5.43
C GLU A 447 -13.07 -22.85 -4.98
N LEU A 448 -13.40 -21.92 -5.88
CA LEU A 448 -14.38 -20.87 -5.56
C LEU A 448 -15.81 -21.40 -5.63
N ASP A 449 -16.06 -22.43 -6.45
CA ASP A 449 -17.34 -23.12 -6.55
C ASP A 449 -17.58 -24.08 -5.36
N ALA A 450 -16.52 -24.47 -4.63
CA ALA A 450 -16.59 -25.26 -3.40
C ALA A 450 -16.70 -24.41 -2.11
N GLY A 451 -16.78 -23.08 -2.22
CA GLY A 451 -17.10 -22.21 -1.09
C GLY A 451 -18.49 -22.52 -0.50
N PRO A 452 -18.77 -22.19 0.77
CA PRO A 452 -20.05 -22.52 1.39
C PRO A 452 -21.19 -21.86 0.60
N ILE A 453 -22.00 -22.68 -0.07
CA ILE A 453 -23.07 -22.23 -0.97
C ILE A 453 -24.21 -21.53 -0.20
N ARG A 454 -24.17 -21.43 1.14
CA ARG A 454 -25.24 -20.84 1.96
C ARG A 454 -24.72 -20.21 3.26
N THR A 455 -24.95 -18.91 3.43
CA THR A 455 -24.89 -18.22 4.74
C THR A 455 -26.23 -17.60 5.18
N ALA A 456 -27.33 -17.85 4.48
CA ALA A 456 -28.66 -17.49 4.98
C ALA A 456 -29.75 -18.38 4.38
N GLY A 457 -30.49 -19.11 5.22
CA GLY A 457 -31.70 -19.83 4.80
C GLY A 457 -32.20 -20.82 5.85
N ILE A 458 -33.33 -20.50 6.49
CA ILE A 458 -33.98 -21.24 7.59
C ILE A 458 -34.92 -22.34 7.05
N LEU A 459 -34.54 -23.06 5.98
CA LEU A 459 -35.39 -24.11 5.40
C LEU A 459 -34.66 -25.47 5.37
N PRO A 460 -35.28 -26.56 5.85
CA PRO A 460 -34.69 -27.88 5.79
C PRO A 460 -34.71 -28.46 4.37
N GLY A 461 -33.52 -28.89 3.94
CA GLY A 461 -33.20 -29.96 2.99
C GLY A 461 -34.05 -30.20 1.73
N ALA A 462 -33.39 -30.14 0.58
CA ALA A 462 -33.62 -31.10 -0.51
C ALA A 462 -32.27 -31.76 -0.86
N THR A 463 -32.28 -33.07 -0.94
CA THR A 463 -31.19 -34.02 -1.18
C THR A 463 -30.34 -33.67 -2.41
N GLN A 464 -29.02 -33.81 -2.27
CA GLN A 464 -28.08 -33.86 -3.38
C GLN A 464 -28.41 -35.08 -4.25
N ASP A 465 -28.83 -34.85 -5.49
CA ASP A 465 -28.83 -35.91 -6.51
C ASP A 465 -27.44 -35.92 -7.17
N HIS A 466 -26.62 -36.89 -6.78
CA HIS A 466 -25.41 -37.25 -7.48
C HIS A 466 -25.79 -38.10 -8.70
N SER A 467 -25.80 -37.52 -9.90
CA SER A 467 -25.75 -38.30 -11.14
C SER A 467 -24.35 -38.20 -11.76
N LEU A 468 -23.43 -38.99 -11.20
CA LEU A 468 -22.26 -39.48 -11.93
C LEU A 468 -22.77 -40.46 -12.99
N GLY A 469 -22.42 -40.21 -14.24
CA GLY A 469 -22.81 -41.05 -15.37
C GLY A 469 -22.29 -42.48 -15.25
N GLY A 470 -23.18 -43.44 -15.51
CA GLY A 470 -22.85 -44.84 -15.78
C GLY A 470 -23.14 -45.17 -17.23
N ARG A 471 -22.13 -45.65 -17.96
CA ARG A 471 -22.26 -46.35 -19.25
C ARG A 471 -22.98 -47.69 -19.06
N HIS A 472 -23.44 -48.25 -20.20
CA HIS A 472 -24.10 -49.55 -20.49
C HIS A 472 -25.55 -49.30 -20.94
N GLY A 473 -26.06 -49.72 -22.09
CA GLY A 473 -25.71 -50.81 -22.99
C GLY A 473 -27.01 -51.56 -23.29
N HIS A 474 -27.46 -51.50 -24.56
CA HIS A 474 -28.74 -51.97 -25.14
C HIS A 474 -29.96 -51.06 -25.03
#